data_AF-A0A2W5XYA1-F1
#
_entry.id   AF-A0A2W5XYA1-F1
#
_cell.length_a   1.000
_cell.length_b   1.000
_cell.length_c   1.000
_cell.angle_alpha   90.00
_cell.angle_beta   90.00
_cell.angle_gamma   90.00
#
_symmetry.space_group_name_H-M   'P 1'
#
loop_
_entity.id
_entity.type
_entity.pdbx_description
1 polymer ?
#
loop_
_entity_poly.entity_id
_entity_poly.type
_entity_poly.pdbx_seq_one_letter_code
_entity_poly.pdbx_strand_id
1 'polypeptide(L)'
;MVFLRRRRRTDASGPPPPQAVQEEVTAQQFALKLTYLARTSNGLRLRADSRLLALLPGIVAPLSHTPVEALPPLPVEQSDASPRIERFEELQRWVAARSTVGAIGRHALLVLELTDAIDMTVDSLACGLLHGDTDTTGYPEYNAIVGGLASHWDELSGEPIVRSVVAWGGKGVRGDTERIGQRMLSALYQQVLASGYTIGTSDGVRLGAGSRRGDGLACTHCGFETGSAAAFYCPKCGMRMARGA
;
A
#
# COMPACT_ATOMS: atom_id res chain seq x y z
N MET A 1 61.62 62.47 -62.01
CA MET A 1 61.53 61.00 -62.13
C MET A 1 61.64 60.39 -60.75
N VAL A 2 60.55 59.84 -60.21
CA VAL A 2 60.55 59.12 -58.92
C VAL A 2 59.91 57.76 -59.15
N PHE A 3 60.69 56.72 -58.88
CA PHE A 3 60.41 55.31 -59.15
C PHE A 3 59.29 54.75 -58.26
N LEU A 4 58.43 53.94 -58.87
CA LEU A 4 57.34 53.17 -58.27
C LEU A 4 57.85 52.22 -57.16
N ARG A 5 57.39 52.43 -55.92
CA ARG A 5 57.55 51.45 -54.83
C ARG A 5 56.54 50.30 -55.01
N ARG A 6 57.09 49.10 -55.22
CA ARG A 6 56.39 47.81 -55.31
C ARG A 6 55.59 47.54 -54.03
N ARG A 7 54.26 47.38 -54.15
CA ARG A 7 53.36 47.00 -53.05
C ARG A 7 53.64 45.53 -52.70
N ARG A 8 54.20 45.29 -51.51
CA ARG A 8 54.44 43.94 -50.97
C ARG A 8 53.09 43.30 -50.67
N ARG A 9 52.84 42.15 -51.29
CA ARG A 9 51.69 41.27 -51.03
C ARG A 9 51.87 40.73 -49.61
N THR A 10 50.98 41.09 -48.70
CA THR A 10 50.90 40.48 -47.36
C THR A 10 49.87 39.36 -47.39
N ASP A 11 50.19 38.33 -46.62
CA ASP A 11 49.73 36.95 -46.69
C ASP A 11 48.21 36.70 -46.63
N ALA A 12 47.84 35.58 -47.25
CA ALA A 12 46.51 35.01 -47.28
C ALA A 12 46.03 34.66 -45.85
N SER A 13 44.94 35.30 -45.42
CA SER A 13 44.13 34.77 -44.32
C SER A 13 43.40 33.52 -44.83
N GLY A 14 43.78 32.34 -44.32
CA GLY A 14 43.03 31.10 -44.57
C GLY A 14 41.56 31.23 -44.11
N PRO A 15 40.64 30.43 -44.65
CA PRO A 15 39.23 30.48 -44.27
C PRO A 15 39.08 30.28 -42.76
N PRO A 16 38.15 31.00 -42.10
CA PRO A 16 37.94 30.85 -40.67
C PRO A 16 37.59 29.39 -40.35
N PRO A 17 38.08 28.83 -39.22
CA PRO A 17 37.76 27.46 -38.84
C PRO A 17 36.23 27.32 -38.73
N PRO A 18 35.65 26.19 -39.19
CA PRO A 18 34.22 25.97 -39.14
C PRO A 18 33.76 26.10 -37.69
N GLN A 19 32.83 27.03 -37.44
CA GLN A 19 32.21 27.17 -36.13
C GLN A 19 31.42 25.89 -35.85
N ALA A 20 31.63 25.29 -34.68
CA ALA A 20 30.83 24.18 -34.22
C ALA A 20 29.37 24.63 -34.18
N VAL A 21 28.55 24.08 -35.09
CA VAL A 21 27.11 24.24 -35.02
C VAL A 21 26.68 23.53 -33.75
N GLN A 22 26.38 24.30 -32.70
CA GLN A 22 25.76 23.75 -31.51
C GLN A 22 24.37 23.29 -31.92
N GLU A 23 24.24 21.99 -32.15
CA GLU A 23 22.96 21.36 -32.39
C GLU A 23 22.11 21.55 -31.13
N GLU A 24 21.07 22.37 -31.24
CA GLU A 24 20.14 22.60 -30.15
C GLU A 24 19.47 21.27 -29.81
N VAL A 25 19.90 20.66 -28.71
CA VAL A 25 19.27 19.45 -28.18
C VAL A 25 17.90 19.85 -27.66
N THR A 26 16.86 19.62 -28.46
CA THR A 26 15.46 19.77 -28.04
C THR A 26 15.13 18.67 -27.04
N ALA A 27 15.30 18.98 -25.76
CA ALA A 27 14.95 18.05 -24.68
C ALA A 27 13.42 17.90 -24.59
N GLN A 28 12.92 16.71 -24.88
CA GLN A 28 11.53 16.36 -24.61
C GLN A 28 11.39 15.93 -23.15
N GLN A 29 10.65 16.71 -22.37
CA GLN A 29 10.38 16.40 -20.97
C GLN A 29 9.07 15.59 -20.87
N PHE A 30 9.17 14.38 -20.32
CA PHE A 30 8.02 13.55 -19.99
C PHE A 30 7.91 13.42 -18.47
N ALA A 31 6.75 13.71 -17.90
CA ALA A 31 6.49 13.57 -16.47
C ALA A 31 5.17 12.84 -16.23
N LEU A 32 5.18 11.88 -15.31
CA LEU A 32 4.00 11.19 -14.82
C LEU A 32 3.92 11.38 -13.30
N LYS A 33 2.81 11.93 -12.82
CA LYS A 33 2.51 12.03 -11.39
C LYS A 33 1.41 11.06 -11.04
N LEU A 34 1.72 10.15 -10.12
CA LEU A 34 0.75 9.24 -9.52
C LEU A 34 0.42 9.74 -8.12
N THR A 35 -0.87 9.81 -7.80
CA THR A 35 -1.34 10.17 -6.47
C THR A 35 -2.15 9.02 -5.93
N TYR A 36 -1.71 8.47 -4.79
CA TYR A 36 -2.38 7.40 -4.07
C TYR A 36 -2.92 7.94 -2.76
N LEU A 37 -4.15 7.56 -2.42
CA LEU A 37 -4.84 8.00 -1.21
C LEU A 37 -5.51 6.78 -0.57
N ALA A 38 -5.51 6.78 0.75
CA ALA A 38 -6.26 5.81 1.53
C ALA A 38 -6.89 6.50 2.73
N ARG A 39 -8.02 5.96 3.19
CA ARG A 39 -8.68 6.36 4.43
C ARG A 39 -9.03 5.13 5.24
N THR A 40 -8.91 5.28 6.55
CA THR A 40 -9.24 4.23 7.52
C THR A 40 -10.23 4.77 8.53
N SER A 41 -11.15 3.92 9.00
CA SER A 41 -12.03 4.25 10.13
C SER A 41 -11.29 4.06 11.45
N ASN A 42 -11.94 4.46 12.55
CA ASN A 42 -11.58 3.97 13.88
C ASN A 42 -11.72 2.44 13.93
N GLY A 43 -10.96 1.80 14.81
CA GLY A 43 -11.05 0.37 15.05
C GLY A 43 -12.29 0.01 15.85
N LEU A 44 -12.90 -1.13 15.53
CA LEU A 44 -14.00 -1.74 16.27
C LEU A 44 -13.48 -3.03 16.89
N ARG A 45 -13.61 -3.14 18.20
CA ARG A 45 -13.39 -4.39 18.94
C ARG A 45 -14.54 -5.30 18.65
N LEU A 46 -14.24 -6.49 18.16
CA LEU A 46 -15.23 -7.53 18.02
C LEU A 46 -15.01 -8.61 19.09
N ARG A 47 -16.07 -9.35 19.39
CA ARG A 47 -16.00 -10.47 20.32
C ARG A 47 -15.02 -11.53 19.83
N ALA A 48 -14.14 -11.99 20.73
CA ALA A 48 -13.19 -13.05 20.43
C ALA A 48 -13.92 -14.34 20.06
N ASP A 49 -13.95 -14.64 18.76
CA ASP A 49 -14.38 -15.91 18.19
C ASP A 49 -13.40 -16.30 17.08
N SER A 50 -12.88 -17.52 17.18
CA SER A 50 -12.00 -18.16 16.19
C SER A 50 -12.54 -18.11 14.75
N ARG A 51 -13.87 -18.04 14.56
CA ARG A 51 -14.51 -18.01 13.23
C ARG A 51 -14.69 -16.61 12.67
N LEU A 52 -14.50 -15.57 13.48
CA LEU A 52 -14.93 -14.23 13.12
C LEU A 52 -14.19 -13.65 11.91
N LEU A 53 -12.88 -13.93 11.80
CA LEU A 53 -12.09 -13.48 10.66
C LEU A 53 -12.57 -14.11 9.34
N ALA A 54 -13.09 -15.34 9.39
CA ALA A 54 -13.69 -15.99 8.22
C ALA A 54 -15.03 -15.38 7.81
N LEU A 55 -15.68 -14.60 8.69
CA LEU A 55 -16.94 -13.91 8.42
C LEU A 55 -16.74 -12.53 7.79
N LEU A 56 -15.55 -11.92 7.91
CA LEU A 56 -15.28 -10.58 7.39
C LEU A 56 -15.59 -10.42 5.89
N PRO A 57 -15.27 -11.39 5.01
CA PRO A 57 -15.65 -11.29 3.60
C PRO A 57 -17.17 -11.19 3.41
N GLY A 58 -17.95 -11.88 4.23
CA GLY A 58 -19.43 -11.81 4.20
C GLY A 58 -19.98 -10.46 4.65
N ILE A 59 -19.26 -9.73 5.50
CA ILE A 59 -19.62 -8.36 5.90
C ILE A 59 -19.34 -7.38 4.75
N VAL A 60 -18.24 -7.58 4.00
CA VAL A 60 -17.86 -6.71 2.87
C VAL A 60 -18.69 -6.99 1.61
N ALA A 61 -19.08 -8.25 1.39
CA ALA A 61 -19.70 -8.72 0.14
C ALA A 61 -20.91 -7.88 -0.32
N PRO A 62 -21.84 -7.43 0.53
CA PRO A 62 -22.99 -6.61 0.10
C PRO A 62 -22.61 -5.26 -0.51
N LEU A 63 -21.40 -4.76 -0.23
CA LEU A 63 -20.91 -3.47 -0.71
C LEU A 63 -19.92 -3.63 -1.88
N SER A 64 -19.47 -4.84 -2.17
CA SER A 64 -18.47 -5.07 -3.22
C SER A 64 -19.12 -5.43 -4.55
N HIS A 65 -18.59 -4.86 -5.63
CA HIS A 65 -18.97 -5.16 -7.00
C HIS A 65 -18.31 -6.44 -7.55
N THR A 66 -17.34 -6.98 -6.81
CA THR A 66 -16.56 -8.16 -7.20
C THR A 66 -16.52 -9.16 -6.05
N PRO A 67 -16.15 -10.43 -6.30
CA PRO A 67 -15.88 -11.36 -5.22
C PRO A 67 -14.87 -10.78 -4.23
N VAL A 68 -15.16 -10.88 -2.94
CA VAL A 68 -14.28 -10.39 -1.88
C VAL A 68 -13.15 -11.39 -1.67
N GLU A 69 -11.92 -10.91 -1.82
CA GLU A 69 -10.71 -11.70 -1.60
C GLU A 69 -10.29 -11.58 -0.14
N ALA A 70 -10.08 -12.72 0.52
CA ALA A 70 -9.56 -12.77 1.89
C ALA A 70 -8.05 -12.99 1.84
N LEU A 71 -7.31 -11.99 2.31
CA LEU A 71 -5.86 -11.91 2.25
C LEU A 71 -5.32 -12.08 3.68
N PRO A 72 -4.68 -13.22 3.99
CA PRO A 72 -4.07 -13.42 5.29
C PRO A 72 -2.81 -12.55 5.45
N PRO A 73 -2.33 -12.35 6.69
CA PRO A 73 -1.05 -11.70 6.93
C PRO A 73 0.07 -12.50 6.28
N LEU A 74 1.12 -11.80 5.85
CA LEU A 74 2.32 -12.36 5.26
C LEU A 74 2.95 -13.39 6.19
N PRO A 75 3.48 -14.51 5.68
CA PRO A 75 4.30 -15.44 6.47
C PRO A 75 5.47 -14.73 7.16
N VAL A 76 5.97 -15.29 8.27
CA VAL A 76 7.01 -14.63 9.08
C VAL A 76 8.28 -14.40 8.26
N GLU A 77 8.59 -15.32 7.36
CA GLU A 77 9.74 -15.30 6.44
C GLU A 77 9.69 -14.16 5.43
N GLN A 78 8.51 -13.55 5.23
CA GLN A 78 8.26 -12.49 4.27
C GLN A 78 7.82 -11.18 4.96
N SER A 79 8.03 -11.04 6.27
CA SER A 79 7.56 -9.89 7.06
C SER A 79 8.19 -8.55 6.66
N ASP A 80 9.28 -8.58 5.91
CA ASP A 80 9.98 -7.40 5.41
C ASP A 80 9.70 -7.11 3.93
N ALA A 81 8.82 -7.88 3.29
CA ALA A 81 8.34 -7.60 1.94
C ALA A 81 7.63 -6.24 1.90
N SER A 82 7.96 -5.41 0.89
CA SER A 82 7.43 -4.05 0.79
C SER A 82 7.25 -3.62 -0.67
N PRO A 83 6.16 -2.90 -1.02
CA PRO A 83 5.96 -2.40 -2.39
C PRO A 83 6.82 -1.18 -2.75
N ARG A 84 7.75 -0.74 -1.90
CA ARG A 84 8.56 0.47 -2.12
C ARG A 84 9.66 0.21 -3.15
N ILE A 85 9.62 0.95 -4.25
CA ILE A 85 10.56 0.80 -5.39
C ILE A 85 12.02 1.06 -4.99
N GLU A 86 12.25 1.92 -3.98
CA GLU A 86 13.58 2.22 -3.43
C GLU A 86 14.25 0.99 -2.79
N ARG A 87 13.48 -0.03 -2.41
CA ARG A 87 13.93 -1.24 -1.71
C ARG A 87 13.71 -2.47 -2.59
N PHE A 88 14.53 -2.59 -3.62
CA PHE A 88 14.32 -3.55 -4.72
C PHE A 88 14.16 -5.01 -4.27
N GLU A 89 14.98 -5.49 -3.33
CA GLU A 89 14.86 -6.87 -2.82
C GLU A 89 13.54 -7.12 -2.08
N GLU A 90 13.12 -6.16 -1.25
CA GLU A 90 11.85 -6.21 -0.53
C GLU A 90 10.67 -6.16 -1.52
N LEU A 91 10.80 -5.40 -2.60
CA LEU A 91 9.83 -5.34 -3.69
C LEU A 91 9.72 -6.67 -4.43
N GLN A 92 10.85 -7.32 -4.76
CA GLN A 92 10.83 -8.64 -5.38
C GLN A 92 10.13 -9.67 -4.47
N ARG A 93 10.42 -9.64 -3.17
CA ARG A 93 9.73 -10.48 -2.18
C ARG A 93 8.25 -10.16 -2.11
N TRP A 94 7.86 -8.89 -2.17
CA TRP A 94 6.46 -8.46 -2.20
C TRP A 94 5.72 -8.98 -3.44
N VAL A 95 6.33 -8.89 -4.63
CA VAL A 95 5.76 -9.42 -5.87
C VAL A 95 5.59 -10.94 -5.78
N ALA A 96 6.61 -11.65 -5.29
CA ALA A 96 6.54 -13.10 -5.11
C ALA A 96 5.41 -13.50 -4.14
N ALA A 97 5.31 -12.81 -2.99
CA ALA A 97 4.30 -13.03 -1.96
C ALA A 97 2.86 -12.84 -2.45
N ARG A 98 2.66 -12.04 -3.51
CA ARG A 98 1.34 -11.65 -4.03
C ARG A 98 1.06 -12.19 -5.43
N SER A 99 1.88 -13.12 -5.91
CA SER A 99 1.75 -13.70 -7.25
C SER A 99 0.40 -14.38 -7.50
N THR A 100 -0.20 -14.97 -6.47
CA THR A 100 -1.51 -15.66 -6.51
C THR A 100 -2.70 -14.75 -6.25
N VAL A 101 -2.46 -13.51 -5.84
CA VAL A 101 -3.52 -12.54 -5.49
C VAL A 101 -4.14 -11.96 -6.77
N GLY A 102 -5.45 -11.76 -6.75
CA GLY A 102 -6.20 -11.14 -7.84
C GLY A 102 -5.73 -9.73 -8.18
N ALA A 103 -6.06 -9.23 -9.38
CA ALA A 103 -5.65 -7.90 -9.82
C ALA A 103 -6.14 -6.77 -8.87
N ILE A 104 -7.39 -6.87 -8.41
CA ILE A 104 -7.99 -5.96 -7.44
C ILE A 104 -7.27 -6.04 -6.08
N GLY A 105 -7.07 -7.25 -5.55
CA GLY A 105 -6.36 -7.46 -4.29
C GLY A 105 -4.93 -6.92 -4.35
N ARG A 106 -4.20 -7.19 -5.44
CA ARG A 106 -2.83 -6.66 -5.64
C ARG A 106 -2.79 -5.14 -5.68
N HIS A 107 -3.73 -4.52 -6.39
CA HIS A 107 -3.82 -3.06 -6.44
C HIS A 107 -4.18 -2.48 -5.07
N ALA A 108 -5.14 -3.06 -4.36
CA ALA A 108 -5.51 -2.64 -3.02
C ALA A 108 -4.33 -2.71 -2.07
N LEU A 109 -3.61 -3.84 -2.07
CA LEU A 109 -2.42 -4.03 -1.24
C LEU A 109 -1.31 -3.05 -1.59
N LEU A 110 -1.05 -2.81 -2.88
CA LEU A 110 -0.07 -1.82 -3.34
C LEU A 110 -0.37 -0.44 -2.73
N VAL A 111 -1.60 0.04 -2.90
CA VAL A 111 -2.00 1.39 -2.47
C VAL A 111 -2.05 1.49 -0.94
N LEU A 112 -2.68 0.53 -0.28
CA LEU A 112 -2.87 0.53 1.17
C LEU A 112 -1.53 0.39 1.92
N GLU A 113 -0.60 -0.45 1.45
CA GLU A 113 0.73 -0.56 2.08
C GLU A 113 1.61 0.66 1.77
N LEU A 114 1.57 1.23 0.56
CA LEU A 114 2.35 2.45 0.23
C LEU A 114 1.91 3.67 1.05
N THR A 115 0.62 3.76 1.35
CA THR A 115 0.02 4.81 2.18
C THR A 115 0.05 4.49 3.68
N ASP A 116 0.63 3.35 4.06
CA ASP A 116 0.66 2.87 5.45
C ASP A 116 -0.74 2.72 6.08
N ALA A 117 -1.77 2.44 5.27
CA ALA A 117 -3.13 2.20 5.76
C ALA A 117 -3.30 0.79 6.37
N ILE A 118 -2.46 -0.16 5.95
CA ILE A 118 -2.40 -1.54 6.46
C ILE A 118 -0.95 -1.97 6.65
N ASP A 119 -0.72 -2.91 7.56
CA ASP A 119 0.54 -3.61 7.76
C ASP A 119 0.29 -5.12 7.64
N MET A 120 0.63 -5.68 6.48
CA MET A 120 0.39 -7.09 6.19
C MET A 120 1.27 -8.05 6.99
N THR A 121 2.18 -7.57 7.84
CA THR A 121 2.88 -8.45 8.81
C THR A 121 1.92 -9.00 9.87
N VAL A 122 0.86 -8.25 10.19
CA VAL A 122 -0.10 -8.54 11.25
C VAL A 122 -1.54 -8.51 10.78
N ASP A 123 -1.88 -7.64 9.81
CA ASP A 123 -3.25 -7.48 9.36
C ASP A 123 -3.65 -8.61 8.39
N SER A 124 -4.87 -9.10 8.59
CA SER A 124 -5.66 -9.78 7.55
C SER A 124 -6.55 -8.75 6.85
N LEU A 125 -6.76 -8.88 5.55
CA LEU A 125 -7.57 -7.96 4.75
C LEU A 125 -8.64 -8.73 3.96
N ALA A 126 -9.91 -8.40 4.16
CA ALA A 126 -11.00 -8.78 3.26
C ALA A 126 -11.30 -7.62 2.32
N CYS A 127 -10.93 -7.72 1.04
CA CYS A 127 -11.05 -6.60 0.10
C CYS A 127 -11.74 -6.95 -1.22
N GLY A 128 -12.36 -5.95 -1.83
CA GLY A 128 -12.91 -6.04 -3.19
C GLY A 128 -12.99 -4.65 -3.84
N LEU A 129 -13.54 -4.62 -5.05
CA LEU A 129 -13.89 -3.38 -5.74
C LEU A 129 -15.18 -2.83 -5.12
N LEU A 130 -15.14 -1.61 -4.59
CA LEU A 130 -16.29 -0.96 -3.95
C LEU A 130 -16.97 0.05 -4.88
N HIS A 131 -16.22 0.60 -5.84
CA HIS A 131 -16.72 1.52 -6.83
C HIS A 131 -15.81 1.58 -8.06
N GLY A 132 -16.37 1.94 -9.22
CA GLY A 132 -15.66 2.06 -10.48
C GLY A 132 -15.59 0.75 -11.26
N ASP A 133 -14.74 0.76 -12.28
CA ASP A 133 -14.60 -0.32 -13.25
C ASP A 133 -13.16 -0.87 -13.23
N THR A 134 -12.96 -1.98 -13.94
CA THR A 134 -11.64 -2.57 -14.18
C THR A 134 -11.28 -2.47 -15.65
N ASP A 135 -9.98 -2.37 -15.95
CA ASP A 135 -9.46 -2.46 -17.30
C ASP A 135 -9.61 -3.88 -17.89
N THR A 136 -9.19 -4.05 -19.14
CA THR A 136 -9.25 -5.34 -19.85
C THR A 136 -8.41 -6.45 -19.21
N THR A 137 -7.47 -6.10 -18.33
CA THR A 137 -6.61 -7.04 -17.59
C THR A 137 -7.11 -7.31 -16.16
N GLY A 138 -8.24 -6.70 -15.78
CA GLY A 138 -8.89 -6.84 -14.48
C GLY A 138 -8.35 -5.90 -13.40
N TYR A 139 -7.45 -4.97 -13.73
CA TYR A 139 -6.93 -4.00 -12.77
C TYR A 139 -7.92 -2.84 -12.58
N PRO A 140 -8.07 -2.31 -11.35
CA PRO A 140 -8.94 -1.15 -11.12
C PRO A 140 -8.51 0.05 -11.96
N GLU A 141 -9.48 0.73 -12.56
CA GLU A 141 -9.26 2.01 -13.23
C GLU A 141 -8.87 3.11 -12.21
N TYR A 142 -8.28 4.20 -12.68
CA TYR A 142 -7.74 5.28 -11.82
C TYR A 142 -8.80 6.00 -10.96
N ASN A 143 -10.08 5.90 -11.30
CA ASN A 143 -11.21 6.43 -10.53
C ASN A 143 -11.88 5.37 -9.65
N ALA A 144 -11.42 4.13 -9.70
CA ALA A 144 -11.97 3.04 -8.90
C ALA A 144 -11.58 3.17 -7.42
N ILE A 145 -12.42 2.60 -6.57
CA ILE A 145 -12.22 2.55 -5.13
C ILE A 145 -12.17 1.09 -4.73
N VAL A 146 -11.05 0.70 -4.15
CA VAL A 146 -10.80 -0.63 -3.60
C VAL A 146 -10.74 -0.55 -2.09
N GLY A 147 -11.11 -1.62 -1.40
CA GLY A 147 -11.07 -1.63 0.05
C GLY A 147 -11.94 -2.71 0.65
N GLY A 148 -12.16 -2.60 1.95
CA GLY A 148 -12.95 -3.52 2.74
C GLY A 148 -12.57 -3.44 4.21
N LEU A 149 -12.29 -4.58 4.84
CA LEU A 149 -12.00 -4.67 6.27
C LEU A 149 -10.60 -5.21 6.53
N ALA A 150 -9.77 -4.40 7.19
CA ALA A 150 -8.50 -4.85 7.75
C ALA A 150 -8.70 -5.25 9.21
N SER A 151 -7.99 -6.27 9.67
CA SER A 151 -8.15 -6.82 11.00
C SER A 151 -6.86 -7.39 11.56
N HIS A 152 -6.66 -7.23 12.87
CA HIS A 152 -5.58 -7.87 13.62
C HIS A 152 -6.09 -8.20 15.03
N TRP A 153 -5.32 -8.96 15.79
CA TRP A 153 -5.63 -9.28 17.17
C TRP A 153 -4.98 -8.28 18.12
N ASP A 154 -5.72 -7.80 19.11
CA ASP A 154 -5.17 -6.94 20.17
C ASP A 154 -4.21 -7.76 21.06
N GLU A 155 -2.98 -7.26 21.22
CA GLU A 155 -1.92 -7.96 21.97
C GLU A 155 -2.24 -8.10 23.46
N LEU A 156 -3.08 -7.20 24.01
CA LEU A 156 -3.42 -7.18 25.43
C LEU A 156 -4.67 -8.01 25.74
N SER A 157 -5.75 -7.77 25.01
CA SER A 157 -7.05 -8.41 25.29
C SER A 157 -7.27 -9.73 24.55
N GLY A 158 -6.59 -9.95 23.41
CA GLY A 158 -6.87 -11.08 22.52
C GLY A 158 -8.19 -10.90 21.75
N GLU A 159 -8.77 -9.70 21.74
CA GLU A 159 -9.94 -9.37 20.95
C GLU A 159 -9.51 -8.97 19.52
N PRO A 160 -10.21 -9.42 18.47
CA PRO A 160 -9.97 -8.95 17.12
C PRO A 160 -10.43 -7.50 16.98
N ILE A 161 -9.54 -6.66 16.45
CA ILE A 161 -9.81 -5.27 16.07
C ILE A 161 -10.02 -5.24 14.56
N VAL A 162 -11.15 -4.68 14.13
CA VAL A 162 -11.49 -4.54 12.71
C VAL A 162 -11.62 -3.06 12.36
N ARG A 163 -11.07 -2.67 11.22
CA ARG A 163 -11.16 -1.32 10.68
C ARG A 163 -11.58 -1.34 9.21
N SER A 164 -12.44 -0.40 8.85
CA SER A 164 -12.77 -0.16 7.45
C SER A 164 -11.61 0.57 6.79
N VAL A 165 -11.20 0.08 5.62
CA VAL A 165 -10.11 0.67 4.84
C VAL A 165 -10.57 0.85 3.40
N VAL A 166 -10.30 2.01 2.83
CA VAL A 166 -10.57 2.31 1.42
C VAL A 166 -9.36 2.99 0.81
N ALA A 167 -9.11 2.73 -0.46
CA ALA A 167 -7.99 3.24 -1.21
C ALA A 167 -8.41 3.52 -2.65
N TRP A 168 -7.80 4.55 -3.23
CA TRP A 168 -7.93 4.90 -4.63
C TRP A 168 -6.68 5.65 -5.08
N GLY A 169 -6.53 5.83 -6.38
CA GLY A 169 -5.48 6.67 -6.92
C GLY A 169 -4.84 6.12 -8.18
N GLY A 170 -3.80 6.83 -8.60
CA GLY A 170 -3.11 6.60 -9.87
C GLY A 170 -3.04 7.89 -10.67
N LYS A 171 -3.16 7.77 -12.00
CA LYS A 171 -3.06 8.92 -12.90
C LYS A 171 -4.38 9.68 -12.94
N GLY A 172 -4.36 10.96 -12.59
CA GLY A 172 -5.50 11.87 -12.82
C GLY A 172 -6.69 11.66 -11.87
N VAL A 173 -6.44 11.58 -10.56
CA VAL A 173 -7.47 11.47 -9.51
C VAL A 173 -8.53 12.57 -9.68
N ARG A 174 -9.80 12.16 -9.82
CA ARG A 174 -10.95 13.06 -9.95
C ARG A 174 -11.43 13.52 -8.58
N GLY A 175 -11.92 14.76 -8.49
CA GLY A 175 -12.41 15.33 -7.22
C GLY A 175 -13.58 14.56 -6.59
N ASP A 176 -14.42 13.91 -7.40
CA ASP A 176 -15.55 13.12 -6.89
C ASP A 176 -15.13 11.81 -6.21
N THR A 177 -13.97 11.25 -6.55
CA THR A 177 -13.49 9.98 -5.97
C THR A 177 -13.33 10.08 -4.46
N GLU A 178 -12.87 11.23 -3.96
CA GLU A 178 -12.74 11.51 -2.52
C GLU A 178 -14.09 11.38 -1.79
N ARG A 179 -15.13 12.00 -2.36
CA ARG A 179 -16.48 12.02 -1.78
C ARG A 179 -17.10 10.63 -1.79
N ILE A 180 -16.90 9.87 -2.87
CA ILE A 180 -17.39 8.48 -2.96
C ILE A 180 -16.61 7.59 -2.00
N GLY A 181 -15.29 7.74 -1.89
CA GLY A 181 -14.44 7.00 -0.97
C GLY A 181 -14.85 7.18 0.48
N GLN A 182 -15.13 8.43 0.89
CA GLN A 182 -15.66 8.71 2.22
C GLN A 182 -17.01 8.02 2.47
N ARG A 183 -17.91 8.00 1.47
CA ARG A 183 -19.20 7.32 1.58
C ARG A 183 -19.02 5.80 1.73
N MET A 184 -18.13 5.21 0.94
CA MET A 184 -17.82 3.77 1.02
C MET A 184 -17.21 3.40 2.36
N LEU A 185 -16.30 4.22 2.89
CA LEU A 185 -15.72 4.02 4.22
C LEU A 185 -16.79 4.03 5.31
N SER A 186 -17.71 5.01 5.28
CA SER A 186 -18.83 5.07 6.22
C SER A 186 -19.76 3.87 6.07
N ALA A 187 -20.05 3.44 4.85
CA ALA A 187 -20.90 2.27 4.59
C ALA A 187 -20.28 0.98 5.17
N LEU A 188 -18.99 0.74 4.94
CA LEU A 188 -18.27 -0.40 5.52
C LEU A 188 -18.31 -0.37 7.05
N TYR A 189 -18.05 0.79 7.65
CA TYR A 189 -18.06 0.94 9.11
C TYR A 189 -19.44 0.63 9.70
N GLN A 190 -20.51 1.15 9.07
CA GLN A 190 -21.88 0.85 9.49
C GLN A 190 -22.25 -0.62 9.27
N GLN A 191 -21.73 -1.26 8.24
CA GLN A 191 -21.95 -2.68 7.98
C GLN A 191 -21.33 -3.57 9.06
N VAL A 192 -20.16 -3.18 9.59
CA VAL A 192 -19.55 -3.87 10.75
C VAL A 192 -20.40 -3.67 12.00
N LEU A 193 -20.89 -2.46 12.28
CA LEU A 193 -21.79 -2.22 13.41
C LEU A 193 -23.10 -3.04 13.28
N ALA A 194 -23.68 -3.07 12.09
CA ALA A 194 -24.91 -3.81 11.79
C ALA A 194 -24.73 -5.34 11.91
N SER A 195 -23.51 -5.85 11.84
CA SER A 195 -23.23 -7.28 12.01
C SER A 195 -23.51 -7.80 13.43
N GLY A 196 -23.57 -6.91 14.42
CA GLY A 196 -23.83 -7.27 15.82
C GLY A 196 -22.65 -7.95 16.55
N TYR A 197 -21.47 -8.03 15.94
CA TYR A 197 -20.27 -8.61 16.56
C TYR A 197 -19.45 -7.62 17.39
N THR A 198 -19.76 -6.32 17.29
CA THR A 198 -19.01 -5.23 17.90
C THR A 198 -19.27 -5.11 19.39
N ILE A 199 -18.21 -5.08 20.20
CA ILE A 199 -18.26 -4.83 21.65
C ILE A 199 -18.04 -3.34 21.96
N GLY A 200 -17.21 -2.66 21.18
CA GLY A 200 -16.90 -1.26 21.39
C GLY A 200 -15.89 -0.71 20.39
N THR A 201 -15.53 0.56 20.55
CA THR A 201 -14.48 1.20 19.75
C THR A 201 -13.10 0.94 20.35
N SER A 202 -12.06 0.90 19.51
CA SER A 202 -10.66 0.88 19.94
C SER A 202 -9.91 2.09 19.40
N ASP A 203 -9.26 2.82 20.28
CA ASP A 203 -8.38 3.94 19.92
C ASP A 203 -6.97 3.45 19.51
N GLY A 204 -6.57 2.25 19.96
CA GLY A 204 -5.35 1.56 19.54
C GLY A 204 -5.53 0.86 18.20
N VAL A 205 -5.48 1.61 17.09
CA VAL A 205 -5.80 1.09 15.74
C VAL A 205 -4.59 0.45 15.05
N ARG A 206 -3.37 0.74 15.50
CA ARG A 206 -2.12 0.29 14.88
C ARG A 206 -1.10 -0.14 15.92
N LEU A 207 -0.48 -1.28 15.66
CA LEU A 207 0.72 -1.69 16.38
C LEU A 207 1.86 -0.76 15.98
N GLY A 208 2.59 -0.23 16.98
CA GLY A 208 3.68 0.69 16.72
C GLY A 208 4.74 0.05 15.83
N ALA A 209 5.16 0.75 14.76
CA ALA A 209 6.16 0.29 13.80
C ALA A 209 7.53 -0.10 14.41
N GLY A 210 7.76 0.21 15.69
CA GLY A 210 8.97 -0.13 16.46
C GLY A 210 8.96 -1.52 17.11
N SER A 211 7.88 -2.29 17.04
CA SER A 211 7.75 -3.61 17.70
C SER A 211 8.37 -4.76 16.87
N ARG A 212 9.36 -4.49 16.01
CA ARG A 212 9.85 -5.50 15.05
C ARG A 212 10.96 -6.40 15.58
N ARG A 213 11.65 -6.01 16.66
CA ARG A 213 12.69 -6.83 17.32
C ARG A 213 12.84 -6.43 18.78
N GLY A 214 12.70 -7.40 19.68
CA GLY A 214 13.23 -7.29 21.04
C GLY A 214 12.18 -7.23 22.14
N ASP A 215 11.74 -8.41 22.59
CA ASP A 215 11.58 -8.74 24.03
C ASP A 215 11.51 -10.26 24.30
N GLY A 216 11.86 -11.11 23.32
CA GLY A 216 11.96 -12.56 23.50
C GLY A 216 10.61 -13.28 23.66
N LEU A 217 9.48 -12.61 23.39
CA LEU A 217 8.16 -13.24 23.31
C LEU A 217 7.91 -13.68 21.87
N ALA A 218 7.74 -14.99 21.67
CA ALA A 218 7.40 -15.57 20.38
C ALA A 218 6.06 -16.31 20.45
N CYS A 219 5.27 -16.20 19.40
CA CYS A 219 4.05 -16.98 19.28
C CYS A 219 4.40 -18.45 18.99
N THR A 220 3.95 -19.36 19.85
CA THR A 220 4.16 -20.81 19.68
C THR A 220 3.42 -21.40 18.48
N HIS A 221 2.42 -20.69 17.96
CA HIS A 221 1.61 -21.15 16.83
C HIS A 221 2.19 -20.74 15.47
N CYS A 222 2.59 -19.48 15.31
CA CYS A 222 3.02 -18.96 14.01
C CYS A 222 4.45 -18.42 13.98
N GLY A 223 5.19 -18.47 15.10
CA GLY A 223 6.57 -17.99 15.19
C GLY A 223 6.74 -16.47 15.15
N PHE A 224 5.64 -15.70 15.20
CA PHE A 224 5.71 -14.24 15.20
C PHE A 224 6.29 -13.71 16.51
N GLU A 225 7.30 -12.85 16.41
CA GLU A 225 7.90 -12.14 17.54
C GLU A 225 7.28 -10.74 17.66
N THR A 226 6.87 -10.35 18.87
CA THR A 226 6.51 -8.95 19.15
C THR A 226 7.71 -8.25 19.78
N GLY A 227 7.83 -6.96 19.56
CA GLY A 227 8.73 -6.07 20.29
C GLY A 227 8.05 -5.36 21.45
N SER A 228 6.99 -5.96 22.02
CA SER A 228 6.29 -5.44 23.20
C SER A 228 6.34 -6.48 24.32
N ALA A 229 7.11 -6.23 25.38
CA ALA A 229 7.12 -7.06 26.61
C ALA A 229 5.74 -7.28 27.24
N ALA A 230 4.77 -6.42 26.94
CA ALA A 230 3.42 -6.49 27.50
C ALA A 230 2.45 -7.35 26.64
N ALA A 231 2.88 -7.85 25.48
CA ALA A 231 2.03 -8.63 24.60
C ALA A 231 1.70 -10.01 25.19
N PHE A 232 0.41 -10.27 25.47
CA PHE A 232 -0.09 -11.57 25.93
C PHE A 232 -0.59 -12.44 24.77
N TYR A 233 -1.08 -11.81 23.70
CA TYR A 233 -1.63 -12.46 22.52
C TYR A 233 -0.86 -12.03 21.26
N CYS A 234 -0.73 -12.97 20.32
CA CYS A 234 -0.09 -12.72 19.05
C CYS A 234 -1.02 -11.89 18.15
N PRO A 235 -0.57 -10.74 17.63
CA PRO A 235 -1.42 -9.87 16.81
C PRO A 235 -1.81 -10.49 15.46
N LYS A 236 -1.04 -11.48 15.00
CA LYS A 236 -1.23 -12.16 13.72
C LYS A 236 -2.26 -13.28 13.77
N CYS A 237 -2.33 -14.03 14.88
CA CYS A 237 -3.18 -15.23 14.98
C CYS A 237 -4.03 -15.33 16.25
N GLY A 238 -3.92 -14.40 17.19
CA GLY A 238 -4.70 -14.38 18.43
C GLY A 238 -4.28 -15.42 19.47
N MET A 239 -3.29 -16.27 19.18
CA MET A 239 -2.78 -17.27 20.12
C MET A 239 -1.93 -16.62 21.20
N ARG A 240 -1.94 -17.20 22.40
CA ARG A 240 -1.10 -16.71 23.51
C ARG A 240 0.38 -16.75 23.16
N MET A 241 1.08 -15.70 23.55
CA MET A 241 2.53 -15.64 23.42
C MET A 241 3.20 -16.45 24.53
N ALA A 242 4.34 -17.06 24.21
CA ALA A 242 5.22 -17.68 25.19
C ALA A 242 6.53 -16.91 25.24
N ARG A 243 7.15 -16.85 26.43
CA ARG A 243 8.55 -16.45 26.54
C ARG A 243 9.38 -17.52 25.84
N GLY A 244 10.20 -17.10 24.88
CA GLY A 244 11.21 -17.96 24.28
C GLY A 244 12.06 -18.56 25.39
N ALA A 245 12.28 -19.87 25.32
CA ALA A 245 13.17 -20.58 26.22
C ALA A 245 14.63 -20.11 26.05
#